data_AF-A0A935MWE3-F1
#
_entry.id   AF-A0A935MWE3-F1
#
_cell.length_a   1.000
_cell.length_b   1.000
_cell.length_c   1.000
_cell.angle_alpha   90.00
_cell.angle_beta   90.00
_cell.angle_gamma   90.00
#
_symmetry.space_group_name_H-M   'P 1'
#
loop_
_entity.id
_entity.type
_entity.pdbx_description
1 polymer ?
#
loop_
_entity_poly.entity_id
_entity_poly.type
_entity_poly.pdbx_seq_one_letter_code
_entity_poly.pdbx_strand_id
1 'polypeptide(L)'
;MASGNFSTIGGQSRLYIARLDAVTGLADLFNPNPSNLVFTIAVQSDGKILAGGVFTTIGGQTRNRIARLDATTGLADSFNPNASNTVFSIMGQSDGKILAGGDFITIGGQTRNRIARLDATTGLADSFNPDASNTVFSIAGQSDGKVLAGGLFTSIGGQTRNLFARLTNDTTALSTLNVSKTTITMTRNGSAPQFSRVVYEQSIDNGATYTSLGSGTPSLQNRSSRMIETMWIWLLWSKSK
;
A
#
# COMPACT_ATOMS: atom_id res chain seq x y z
N MET A 1 6.92 -10.32 -11.09
CA MET A 1 7.79 -10.79 -9.99
C MET A 1 7.23 -12.10 -9.44
N ALA A 2 8.07 -12.94 -8.87
CA ALA A 2 7.67 -14.21 -8.26
C ALA A 2 8.23 -14.30 -6.83
N SER A 3 7.45 -14.90 -5.93
CA SER A 3 7.88 -15.29 -4.59
C SER A 3 7.30 -16.67 -4.24
N GLY A 4 7.98 -17.45 -3.41
CA GLY A 4 7.51 -18.78 -2.99
C GLY A 4 8.64 -19.74 -2.64
N ASN A 5 8.35 -21.04 -2.68
CA ASN A 5 9.34 -22.08 -2.40
C ASN A 5 10.06 -22.51 -3.69
N PHE A 6 11.13 -21.79 -4.03
CA PHE A 6 12.02 -22.15 -5.12
C PHE A 6 13.46 -21.74 -4.81
N SER A 7 14.42 -22.51 -5.32
CA SER A 7 15.86 -22.18 -5.28
C SER A 7 16.41 -21.76 -6.65
N THR A 8 15.65 -21.98 -7.72
CA THR A 8 15.96 -21.57 -9.08
C THR A 8 14.68 -21.11 -9.79
N ILE A 9 14.81 -20.14 -10.69
CA ILE A 9 13.72 -19.67 -11.55
C ILE A 9 14.30 -18.97 -12.78
N GLY A 10 13.68 -19.16 -13.95
CA GLY A 10 14.16 -18.56 -15.21
C GLY A 10 15.62 -18.92 -15.52
N GLY A 11 16.06 -20.15 -15.21
CA GLY A 11 17.41 -20.65 -15.47
C GLY A 11 18.51 -20.12 -14.53
N GLN A 12 18.17 -19.34 -13.51
CA GLN A 12 19.13 -18.73 -12.59
C GLN A 12 18.89 -19.18 -11.14
N SER A 13 19.96 -19.23 -10.34
CA SER A 13 19.85 -19.41 -8.89
C SER A 13 19.27 -18.15 -8.25
N ARG A 14 18.03 -18.26 -7.76
CA ARG A 14 17.30 -17.20 -7.07
C ARG A 14 16.52 -17.87 -5.96
N LEU A 15 16.81 -17.48 -4.73
CA LEU A 15 16.16 -18.05 -3.56
C LEU A 15 14.88 -17.28 -3.26
N TYR A 16 13.75 -17.97 -3.37
CA TYR A 16 12.43 -17.60 -2.85
C TYR A 16 11.78 -16.31 -3.36
N ILE A 17 12.51 -15.44 -4.04
CA ILE A 17 12.03 -14.23 -4.70
C ILE A 17 12.87 -13.95 -5.96
N ALA A 18 12.20 -13.53 -7.04
CA ALA A 18 12.85 -13.15 -8.28
C ALA A 18 12.03 -12.12 -9.06
N ARG A 19 12.72 -11.32 -9.87
CA ARG A 19 12.10 -10.57 -10.96
C ARG A 19 12.44 -11.28 -12.26
N LEU A 20 11.41 -11.49 -13.08
CA LEU A 20 11.52 -12.11 -14.38
C LEU A 20 11.34 -11.05 -15.45
N ASP A 21 12.14 -11.14 -16.50
CA ASP A 21 11.89 -10.42 -17.74
C ASP A 21 10.60 -10.97 -18.38
N ALA A 22 9.70 -10.07 -18.76
CA ALA A 22 8.35 -10.45 -19.22
C ALA A 22 8.35 -11.09 -20.61
N VAL A 23 9.43 -10.94 -21.39
CA VAL A 23 9.54 -11.48 -22.75
C VAL A 23 10.24 -12.84 -22.74
N THR A 24 11.37 -12.92 -22.05
CA THR A 24 12.26 -14.10 -22.05
C THR A 24 11.94 -15.08 -20.91
N GLY A 25 11.26 -14.63 -19.85
CA GLY A 25 11.01 -15.43 -18.65
C GLY A 25 12.25 -15.71 -17.80
N LEU A 26 13.41 -15.15 -18.17
CA LEU A 26 14.66 -15.28 -17.42
C LEU A 26 14.64 -14.37 -16.19
N ALA A 27 15.30 -14.80 -15.11
CA ALA A 27 15.49 -13.94 -13.95
C ALA A 27 16.58 -12.88 -14.22
N ASP A 28 16.30 -11.63 -13.83
CA ASP A 28 17.25 -10.53 -14.01
C ASP A 28 18.20 -10.37 -12.81
N LEU A 29 18.94 -9.25 -12.76
CA LEU A 29 19.94 -8.97 -11.72
C LEU A 29 19.36 -8.75 -10.30
N PHE A 30 18.04 -8.66 -10.14
CA PHE A 30 17.41 -8.55 -8.82
C PHE A 30 17.57 -9.87 -8.04
N ASN A 31 18.52 -9.89 -7.09
CA ASN A 31 18.81 -11.04 -6.25
C ASN A 31 19.03 -10.62 -4.78
N PRO A 32 17.94 -10.46 -4.01
CA PRO A 32 18.03 -10.05 -2.61
C PRO A 32 18.45 -11.19 -1.66
N ASN A 33 18.57 -12.44 -2.14
CA ASN A 33 19.09 -13.58 -1.39
C ASN A 33 18.54 -13.74 0.05
N PRO A 34 17.21 -13.89 0.24
CA PRO A 34 16.63 -14.10 1.56
C PRO A 34 17.07 -15.42 2.19
N SER A 35 17.22 -15.45 3.52
CA SER A 35 17.59 -16.68 4.25
C SER A 35 16.51 -17.76 4.26
N ASN A 36 15.26 -17.41 3.93
CA ASN A 36 14.12 -18.33 3.94
C ASN A 36 12.97 -17.82 3.04
N LEU A 37 11.85 -18.54 3.02
CA LEU A 37 10.69 -18.28 2.17
C LEU A 37 10.21 -16.82 2.25
N VAL A 38 9.89 -16.29 1.07
CA VAL A 38 9.12 -15.06 0.88
C VAL A 38 7.73 -15.48 0.44
N PHE A 39 6.71 -15.17 1.24
CA PHE A 39 5.32 -15.53 0.96
C PHE A 39 4.57 -14.44 0.21
N THR A 40 4.99 -13.19 0.33
CA THR A 40 4.27 -12.06 -0.25
C THR A 40 5.23 -10.97 -0.69
N ILE A 41 4.86 -10.28 -1.77
CA ILE A 41 5.58 -9.16 -2.36
C ILE A 41 4.60 -8.08 -2.76
N ALA A 42 5.00 -6.82 -2.61
CA ALA A 42 4.25 -5.68 -3.11
C ALA A 42 5.20 -4.62 -3.68
N VAL A 43 4.86 -4.05 -4.83
CA VAL A 43 5.63 -2.94 -5.43
C VAL A 43 4.99 -1.63 -4.99
N GLN A 44 5.80 -0.74 -4.42
CA GLN A 44 5.37 0.59 -4.00
C GLN A 44 5.35 1.57 -5.18
N SER A 45 4.66 2.70 -4.96
CA SER A 45 4.59 3.84 -5.89
C SER A 45 5.93 4.35 -6.38
N ASP A 46 6.92 4.34 -5.50
CA ASP A 46 8.29 4.79 -5.77
C ASP A 46 9.17 3.70 -6.41
N GLY A 47 8.57 2.56 -6.77
CA GLY A 47 9.24 1.44 -7.40
C GLY A 47 9.94 0.49 -6.42
N LYS A 48 10.03 0.81 -5.12
CA LYS A 48 10.62 -0.12 -4.13
C LYS A 48 9.75 -1.35 -3.94
N ILE A 49 10.38 -2.44 -3.51
CA ILE A 49 9.71 -3.74 -3.35
C ILE A 49 9.62 -4.07 -1.87
N LEU A 50 8.42 -4.27 -1.36
CA LEU A 50 8.19 -4.86 -0.06
C LEU A 50 8.19 -6.38 -0.19
N ALA A 51 8.78 -7.07 0.79
CA ALA A 51 8.80 -8.52 0.89
C ALA A 51 8.38 -8.95 2.30
N GLY A 52 7.54 -9.98 2.40
CA GLY A 52 7.08 -10.58 3.64
C GLY A 52 7.18 -12.10 3.59
N GLY A 53 7.54 -12.74 4.72
CA GLY A 53 7.72 -14.19 4.77
C GLY A 53 8.24 -14.69 6.12
N VAL A 54 9.14 -15.68 6.09
CA VAL A 54 9.76 -16.29 7.29
C VAL A 54 11.27 -16.05 7.41
N PHE A 55 11.85 -15.31 6.46
CA PHE A 55 13.28 -14.98 6.46
C PHE A 55 13.70 -14.13 7.67
N THR A 56 14.99 -14.18 7.96
CA THR A 56 15.67 -13.39 9.02
C THR A 56 16.73 -12.45 8.46
N THR A 57 17.18 -12.70 7.22
CA THR A 57 18.04 -11.81 6.45
C THR A 57 17.53 -11.73 5.02
N ILE A 58 17.69 -10.56 4.39
CA ILE A 58 17.39 -10.31 2.97
C ILE A 58 18.07 -9.00 2.56
N GLY A 59 18.51 -8.90 1.31
CA GLY A 59 19.15 -7.72 0.75
C GLY A 59 20.44 -7.32 1.47
N GLY A 60 21.18 -8.30 1.99
CA GLY A 60 22.44 -8.09 2.73
C GLY A 60 22.27 -7.58 4.17
N GLN A 61 21.04 -7.50 4.70
CA GLN A 61 20.76 -6.97 6.03
C GLN A 61 19.96 -7.97 6.88
N THR A 62 20.07 -7.85 8.21
CA THR A 62 19.14 -8.51 9.12
C THR A 62 17.78 -7.82 9.03
N ARG A 63 16.79 -8.58 8.55
CA ARG A 63 15.40 -8.16 8.44
C ARG A 63 14.51 -9.33 8.77
N ASN A 64 13.80 -9.20 9.87
CA ASN A 64 12.96 -10.26 10.37
C ASN A 64 11.59 -10.17 9.71
N ARG A 65 11.31 -11.13 8.82
CA ARG A 65 10.01 -11.45 8.19
C ARG A 65 9.38 -10.37 7.33
N ILE A 66 9.89 -9.14 7.34
CA ILE A 66 9.48 -8.03 6.49
C ILE A 66 10.68 -7.15 6.14
N ALA A 67 10.77 -6.76 4.88
CA ALA A 67 11.80 -5.87 4.37
C ALA A 67 11.28 -5.01 3.23
N ARG A 68 11.99 -3.91 2.96
CA ARG A 68 11.88 -3.15 1.74
C ARG A 68 13.20 -3.17 0.99
N LEU A 69 13.11 -3.39 -0.31
CA LEU A 69 14.23 -3.62 -1.20
C LEU A 69 14.27 -2.55 -2.30
N ASP A 70 15.47 -2.10 -2.61
CA ASP A 70 15.73 -1.36 -3.82
C ASP A 70 15.51 -2.27 -5.04
N ALA A 71 14.73 -1.80 -6.02
CA ALA A 71 14.35 -2.62 -7.16
C ALA A 71 15.49 -2.85 -8.15
N THR A 72 16.55 -2.05 -8.13
CA THR A 72 17.67 -2.21 -9.06
C THR A 72 18.70 -3.17 -8.48
N THR A 73 19.07 -2.95 -7.22
CA THR A 73 20.18 -3.64 -6.55
C THR A 73 19.74 -4.83 -5.72
N GLY A 74 18.46 -4.92 -5.33
CA GLY A 74 17.97 -5.94 -4.40
C GLY A 74 18.42 -5.74 -2.95
N LEU A 75 19.11 -4.64 -2.63
CA LEU A 75 19.56 -4.34 -1.27
C LEU A 75 18.40 -3.86 -0.40
N ALA A 76 18.44 -4.22 0.89
CA ALA A 76 17.46 -3.73 1.86
C ALA A 76 17.80 -2.30 2.31
N ASP A 77 16.80 -1.41 2.36
CA ASP A 77 16.97 -0.01 2.80
C ASP A 77 16.82 0.15 4.33
N SER A 78 16.54 1.33 4.91
CA SER A 78 16.41 1.48 6.38
C SER A 78 15.10 0.95 7.00
N PHE A 79 14.09 0.57 6.21
CA PHE A 79 12.77 0.16 6.70
C PHE A 79 12.82 -1.19 7.46
N ASN A 80 12.79 -1.16 8.79
CA ASN A 80 12.91 -2.36 9.63
C ASN A 80 11.80 -2.48 10.69
N PRO A 81 10.59 -2.93 10.31
CA PRO A 81 9.51 -3.18 11.26
C PRO A 81 9.75 -4.37 12.20
N ASN A 82 10.65 -5.29 11.86
CA ASN A 82 11.06 -6.38 12.73
C ASN A 82 9.89 -7.21 13.31
N ALA A 83 9.10 -7.86 12.45
CA ALA A 83 7.95 -8.65 12.90
C ALA A 83 8.42 -9.88 13.70
N SER A 84 7.72 -10.21 14.80
CA SER A 84 8.09 -11.32 15.68
C SER A 84 7.86 -12.71 15.07
N ASN A 85 7.05 -12.80 14.01
CA ASN A 85 6.74 -14.05 13.34
C ASN A 85 6.32 -13.76 11.88
N THR A 86 5.88 -14.80 11.18
CA THR A 86 5.59 -14.83 9.75
C THR A 86 4.69 -13.68 9.29
N VAL A 87 5.06 -13.06 8.17
CA VAL A 87 4.20 -12.12 7.44
C VAL A 87 3.68 -12.81 6.18
N PHE A 88 2.36 -13.02 6.12
CA PHE A 88 1.70 -13.74 5.02
C PHE A 88 1.20 -12.79 3.93
N SER A 89 0.90 -11.54 4.26
CA SER A 89 0.34 -10.57 3.32
C SER A 89 0.83 -9.17 3.61
N ILE A 90 1.16 -8.42 2.57
CA ILE A 90 1.60 -7.02 2.65
C ILE A 90 0.94 -6.20 1.55
N MET A 91 0.65 -4.93 1.83
CA MET A 91 0.09 -3.99 0.87
C MET A 91 0.51 -2.56 1.18
N GLY A 92 0.89 -1.80 0.15
CA GLY A 92 1.02 -0.34 0.25
C GLY A 92 -0.34 0.34 0.13
N GLN A 93 -0.58 1.38 0.91
CA GLN A 93 -1.79 2.21 0.89
C GLN A 93 -1.60 3.48 0.05
N SER A 94 -2.70 4.10 -0.33
CA SER A 94 -2.72 5.33 -1.13
C SER A 94 -2.08 6.53 -0.41
N ASP A 95 -2.05 6.51 0.93
CA ASP A 95 -1.40 7.51 1.78
C ASP A 95 0.08 7.20 2.07
N GLY A 96 0.65 6.19 1.40
CA GLY A 96 2.04 5.78 1.54
C GLY A 96 2.31 4.83 2.71
N LYS A 97 1.33 4.53 3.57
CA LYS A 97 1.52 3.56 4.67
C LYS A 97 1.53 2.12 4.15
N ILE A 98 1.99 1.21 5.00
CA ILE A 98 2.09 -0.21 4.67
C ILE A 98 1.25 -1.02 5.64
N LEU A 99 0.31 -1.82 5.13
CA LEU A 99 -0.38 -2.82 5.92
C LEU A 99 0.36 -4.15 5.84
N ALA A 100 0.44 -4.84 6.97
CA ALA A 100 0.97 -6.20 7.08
C ALA A 100 -0.06 -7.08 7.80
N GLY A 101 -0.29 -8.28 7.26
CA GLY A 101 -1.08 -9.35 7.85
C GLY A 101 -0.21 -10.61 8.02
N GLY A 102 -0.36 -11.33 9.13
CA GLY A 102 0.42 -12.52 9.36
C GLY A 102 0.15 -13.25 10.68
N ASP A 103 1.20 -13.86 11.20
CA ASP A 103 1.24 -14.58 12.46
C ASP A 103 2.11 -13.87 13.52
N PHE A 104 2.40 -12.58 13.38
CA PHE A 104 3.15 -11.83 14.40
C PHE A 104 2.26 -11.37 15.55
N ILE A 105 2.85 -11.17 16.73
CA ILE A 105 2.19 -10.51 17.88
C ILE A 105 2.83 -9.15 18.21
N THR A 106 3.96 -8.85 17.58
CA THR A 106 4.66 -7.57 17.65
C THR A 106 5.27 -7.23 16.29
N ILE A 107 5.23 -5.95 15.93
CA ILE A 107 5.84 -5.38 14.71
C ILE A 107 5.90 -3.85 14.85
N GLY A 108 6.91 -3.23 14.26
CA GLY A 108 7.12 -1.79 14.30
C GLY A 108 7.31 -1.24 15.71
N GLY A 109 7.93 -2.04 16.60
CA GLY A 109 8.17 -1.68 18.00
C GLY A 109 6.94 -1.71 18.92
N GLN A 110 5.79 -2.18 18.44
CA GLN A 110 4.53 -2.21 19.19
C GLN A 110 3.92 -3.62 19.23
N THR A 111 3.10 -3.87 20.24
CA THR A 111 2.18 -5.03 20.24
C THR A 111 1.12 -4.80 19.18
N ARG A 112 1.06 -5.72 18.22
CA ARG A 112 0.06 -5.77 17.15
C ARG A 112 -0.19 -7.22 16.81
N ASN A 113 -1.37 -7.69 17.16
CA ASN A 113 -1.73 -9.07 16.89
C ASN A 113 -2.20 -9.19 15.45
N ARG A 114 -1.37 -9.86 14.64
CA ARG A 114 -1.66 -10.41 13.31
C ARG A 114 -1.96 -9.40 12.20
N ILE A 115 -2.30 -8.15 12.51
CA ILE A 115 -2.43 -7.04 11.57
C ILE A 115 -1.77 -5.79 12.14
N ALA A 116 -1.00 -5.09 11.32
CA ALA A 116 -0.46 -3.78 11.65
C ALA A 116 -0.45 -2.86 10.44
N ARG A 117 -0.53 -1.55 10.70
CA ARG A 117 -0.19 -0.52 9.73
C ARG A 117 1.10 0.17 10.16
N LEU A 118 1.99 0.37 9.20
CA LEU A 118 3.36 0.78 9.39
C LEU A 118 3.61 2.10 8.65
N ASP A 119 4.34 2.98 9.30
CA ASP A 119 4.92 4.15 8.66
C ASP A 119 6.03 3.70 7.70
N ALA A 120 5.95 4.15 6.44
CA ALA A 120 6.87 3.69 5.40
C ALA A 120 8.29 4.27 5.54
N THR A 121 8.51 5.30 6.35
CA THR A 121 9.84 5.88 6.55
C THR A 121 10.55 5.23 7.72
N THR A 122 9.86 5.14 8.85
CA THR A 122 10.41 4.70 10.14
C THR A 122 10.24 3.20 10.36
N GLY A 123 9.27 2.56 9.70
CA GLY A 123 8.90 1.16 9.95
C GLY A 123 8.13 0.95 11.26
N LEU A 124 7.78 2.02 11.98
CA LEU A 124 7.03 1.94 13.23
C LEU A 124 5.54 1.68 12.97
N ALA A 125 4.91 0.95 13.89
CA ALA A 125 3.45 0.74 13.84
C ALA A 125 2.70 1.97 14.38
N ASP A 126 1.64 2.39 13.70
CA ASP A 126 0.83 3.57 14.08
C ASP A 126 -0.37 3.20 14.97
N SER A 127 -1.44 3.98 15.09
CA SER A 127 -2.60 3.66 15.95
C SER A 127 -3.51 2.52 15.47
N PHE A 128 -3.41 2.08 14.21
CA PHE A 128 -4.34 1.11 13.63
C PHE A 128 -4.13 -0.29 14.22
N ASN A 129 -4.99 -0.68 15.17
CA ASN A 129 -4.91 -1.96 15.85
C ASN A 129 -6.24 -2.73 15.81
N PRO A 130 -6.47 -3.52 14.75
CA PRO A 130 -7.64 -4.40 14.68
C PRO A 130 -7.57 -5.59 15.64
N ASP A 131 -6.39 -5.96 16.14
CA ASP A 131 -6.24 -7.02 17.15
C ASP A 131 -6.97 -8.34 16.79
N ALA A 132 -6.56 -8.98 15.70
CA ALA A 132 -7.21 -10.22 15.26
C ALA A 132 -6.84 -11.39 16.18
N SER A 133 -7.81 -12.22 16.57
CA SER A 133 -7.59 -13.32 17.53
C SER A 133 -6.75 -14.47 16.99
N ASN A 134 -6.52 -14.55 15.68
CA ASN A 134 -5.74 -15.60 15.06
C ASN A 134 -5.13 -15.13 13.72
N THR A 135 -4.32 -15.99 13.09
CA THR A 135 -3.56 -15.71 11.87
C THR A 135 -4.38 -15.01 10.79
N VAL A 136 -3.80 -13.98 10.19
CA VAL A 136 -4.36 -13.27 9.03
C VAL A 136 -3.54 -13.63 7.80
N PHE A 137 -4.13 -14.37 6.87
CA PHE A 137 -3.46 -14.85 5.68
C PHE A 137 -3.48 -13.84 4.54
N SER A 138 -4.50 -13.00 4.47
CA SER A 138 -4.68 -12.06 3.36
C SER A 138 -5.25 -10.73 3.83
N ILE A 139 -4.73 -9.65 3.29
CA ILE A 139 -5.28 -8.30 3.41
C ILE A 139 -5.48 -7.68 2.02
N ALA A 140 -6.53 -6.90 1.84
CA ALA A 140 -6.79 -6.17 0.61
C ALA A 140 -7.43 -4.81 0.89
N GLY A 141 -6.91 -3.75 0.29
CA GLY A 141 -7.49 -2.41 0.33
C GLY A 141 -8.69 -2.29 -0.62
N GLN A 142 -9.64 -1.44 -0.26
CA GLN A 142 -10.79 -1.10 -1.09
C GLN A 142 -10.73 0.36 -1.54
N SER A 143 -11.45 0.69 -2.62
CA SER A 143 -11.54 2.05 -3.16
C SER A 143 -12.05 3.08 -2.16
N ASP A 144 -12.90 2.67 -1.22
CA ASP A 144 -13.44 3.51 -0.17
C ASP A 144 -12.53 3.61 1.07
N GLY A 145 -11.28 3.16 0.94
CA GLY A 145 -10.26 3.23 1.96
C GLY A 145 -10.35 2.18 3.05
N LYS A 146 -11.35 1.28 3.00
CA LYS A 146 -11.48 0.19 3.95
C LYS A 146 -10.55 -0.97 3.61
N VAL A 147 -10.33 -1.85 4.59
CA VAL A 147 -9.44 -3.00 4.48
C VAL A 147 -10.25 -4.27 4.65
N LEU A 148 -10.14 -5.20 3.70
CA LEU A 148 -10.58 -6.58 3.86
C LEU A 148 -9.46 -7.39 4.50
N ALA A 149 -9.82 -8.21 5.47
CA ALA A 149 -8.93 -9.18 6.12
C ALA A 149 -9.54 -10.57 6.04
N GLY A 150 -8.72 -11.56 5.67
CA GLY A 150 -9.08 -12.98 5.63
C GLY A 150 -8.08 -13.83 6.40
N GLY A 151 -8.56 -14.80 7.18
CA GLY A 151 -7.71 -15.60 8.06
C GLY A 151 -8.46 -16.65 8.89
N LEU A 152 -7.86 -17.05 10.01
CA LEU A 152 -8.42 -18.04 10.95
C LEU A 152 -8.99 -17.40 12.22
N PHE A 153 -9.12 -16.08 12.27
CA PHE A 153 -9.61 -15.36 13.43
C PHE A 153 -11.11 -15.59 13.65
N THR A 154 -11.52 -15.52 14.91
CA THR A 154 -12.93 -15.56 15.35
C THR A 154 -13.40 -14.21 15.88
N SER A 155 -12.46 -13.29 16.13
CA SER A 155 -12.74 -11.91 16.48
C SER A 155 -11.67 -10.98 15.91
N ILE A 156 -12.11 -9.75 15.59
CA ILE A 156 -11.25 -8.67 15.10
C ILE A 156 -11.99 -7.33 15.23
N GLY A 157 -11.27 -6.29 15.62
CA GLY A 157 -11.77 -4.94 15.88
C GLY A 157 -12.67 -4.90 17.12
N GLY A 158 -12.39 -5.75 18.11
CA GLY A 158 -13.23 -5.91 19.30
C GLY A 158 -14.61 -6.55 19.06
N GLN A 159 -14.83 -7.14 17.87
CA GLN A 159 -16.10 -7.74 17.48
C GLN A 159 -15.91 -9.21 17.09
N THR A 160 -16.90 -10.06 17.36
CA THR A 160 -16.95 -11.43 16.85
C THR A 160 -17.16 -11.39 15.33
N ARG A 161 -16.16 -11.84 14.59
CA ARG A 161 -16.17 -11.96 13.12
C ARG A 161 -15.31 -13.14 12.75
N ASN A 162 -15.90 -14.13 12.09
CA ASN A 162 -15.21 -15.36 11.77
C ASN A 162 -14.63 -15.28 10.37
N LEU A 163 -13.32 -15.54 10.27
CA LEU A 163 -12.54 -15.79 9.05
C LEU A 163 -12.40 -14.61 8.08
N PHE A 164 -13.35 -13.68 8.08
CA PHE A 164 -13.39 -12.53 7.18
C PHE A 164 -13.92 -11.28 7.87
N ALA A 165 -13.29 -10.14 7.61
CA ALA A 165 -13.73 -8.86 8.14
C ALA A 165 -13.44 -7.73 7.18
N ARG A 166 -14.30 -6.71 7.24
CA ARG A 166 -14.09 -5.41 6.62
C ARG A 166 -13.83 -4.40 7.73
N LEU A 167 -12.67 -3.77 7.70
CA LEU A 167 -12.15 -2.88 8.73
C LEU A 167 -12.18 -1.43 8.24
N THR A 168 -12.56 -0.54 9.13
CA THR A 168 -12.38 0.90 8.94
C THR A 168 -10.90 1.23 9.12
N ASN A 169 -10.29 1.84 8.11
CA ASN A 169 -8.97 2.42 8.23
C ASN A 169 -9.14 3.77 8.96
N ASP A 170 -8.55 3.90 10.14
CA ASP A 170 -8.72 5.04 11.07
C ASP A 170 -8.10 6.37 10.57
N THR A 171 -7.44 6.39 9.40
CA THR A 171 -7.08 7.66 8.76
C THR A 171 -8.30 8.22 8.03
N THR A 172 -8.87 9.27 8.61
CA THR A 172 -9.91 10.07 7.96
C THR A 172 -9.46 10.46 6.56
N ALA A 173 -10.29 10.15 5.57
CA ALA A 173 -10.14 10.73 4.25
C ALA A 173 -10.36 12.24 4.39
N LEU A 174 -9.27 13.01 4.45
CA LEU A 174 -9.36 14.46 4.44
C LEU A 174 -9.36 14.88 2.98
N SER A 175 -10.45 15.48 2.53
CA SER A 175 -10.51 16.20 1.25
C SER A 175 -10.73 17.67 1.54
N THR A 176 -9.73 18.50 1.30
CA THR A 176 -9.90 19.96 1.32
C THR A 176 -9.85 20.49 -0.11
N LEU A 177 -10.69 21.49 -0.39
CA LEU A 177 -10.72 22.22 -1.65
C LEU A 177 -10.45 23.68 -1.32
N ASN A 178 -9.27 24.17 -1.70
CA ASN A 178 -8.91 25.58 -1.57
C ASN A 178 -8.97 26.22 -2.95
N VAL A 179 -9.79 27.27 -3.08
CA VAL A 179 -9.94 28.02 -4.34
C VAL A 179 -9.37 29.42 -4.13
N SER A 180 -8.41 29.80 -4.97
CA SER A 180 -7.95 31.18 -5.13
C SER A 180 -8.38 31.70 -6.50
N LYS A 181 -8.12 32.98 -6.79
CA LYS A 181 -8.41 33.58 -8.10
C LYS A 181 -7.69 32.88 -9.26
N THR A 182 -6.59 32.18 -8.99
CA THR A 182 -5.70 31.61 -10.01
C THR A 182 -5.39 30.13 -9.80
N THR A 183 -5.89 29.51 -8.73
CA THR A 183 -5.49 28.15 -8.37
C THR A 183 -6.59 27.43 -7.62
N ILE A 184 -6.84 26.19 -8.01
CA ILE A 184 -7.65 25.24 -7.25
C ILE A 184 -6.69 24.20 -6.69
N THR A 185 -6.54 24.17 -5.37
CA THR A 185 -5.74 23.17 -4.67
C THR A 185 -6.68 22.20 -3.97
N MET A 186 -6.74 20.97 -4.47
CA MET A 186 -7.41 19.88 -3.76
C MET A 186 -6.36 19.08 -2.99
N THR A 187 -6.43 19.08 -1.66
CA THR A 187 -5.58 18.22 -0.83
C THR A 187 -6.40 16.99 -0.44
N ARG A 188 -5.94 15.80 -0.81
CA ARG A 188 -6.50 14.54 -0.31
C ARG A 188 -5.47 13.76 0.49
N ASN A 189 -5.81 13.43 1.73
CA ASN A 189 -4.98 12.65 2.64
C ASN A 189 -5.78 11.47 3.23
N GLY A 190 -5.06 10.51 3.82
CA GLY A 190 -5.67 9.33 4.46
C GLY A 190 -6.16 8.30 3.44
N SER A 191 -7.20 7.56 3.81
CA SER A 191 -7.65 6.37 3.05
C SER A 191 -8.32 6.67 1.70
N ALA A 192 -8.31 7.91 1.21
CA ALA A 192 -8.93 8.28 -0.06
C ALA A 192 -8.19 7.65 -1.27
N PRO A 193 -8.90 7.30 -2.35
CA PRO A 193 -8.26 6.81 -3.57
C PRO A 193 -7.40 7.92 -4.21
N GLN A 194 -6.34 7.53 -4.91
CA GLN A 194 -5.59 8.44 -5.79
C GLN A 194 -6.29 8.56 -7.15
N PHE A 195 -6.39 9.77 -7.68
CA PHE A 195 -6.88 9.99 -9.03
C PHE A 195 -5.76 9.81 -10.05
N SER A 196 -6.07 9.16 -11.18
CA SER A 196 -5.17 9.06 -12.32
C SER A 196 -5.17 10.32 -13.19
N ARG A 197 -6.25 11.10 -13.15
CA ARG A 197 -6.40 12.38 -13.87
C ARG A 197 -7.41 13.27 -13.16
N VAL A 198 -7.10 14.56 -13.02
CA VAL A 198 -8.05 15.60 -12.61
C VAL A 198 -8.22 16.54 -13.80
N VAL A 199 -9.45 16.80 -14.21
CA VAL A 199 -9.79 17.81 -15.23
C VAL A 199 -10.71 18.83 -14.59
N TYR A 200 -10.50 20.10 -14.95
CA TYR A 200 -11.31 21.21 -14.48
C TYR A 200 -12.18 21.70 -15.62
N GLU A 201 -13.43 21.99 -15.30
CA GLU A 201 -14.40 22.54 -16.24
C GLU A 201 -15.17 23.67 -15.56
N GLN A 202 -15.54 24.68 -16.34
CA GLN A 202 -16.34 25.80 -15.89
C GLN A 202 -17.68 25.78 -16.59
N SER A 203 -18.75 25.92 -15.80
CA SER A 203 -20.06 26.28 -16.31
C SER A 203 -20.40 27.70 -15.86
N ILE A 204 -20.95 28.49 -16.78
CA ILE A 204 -21.44 29.85 -16.53
C ILE A 204 -22.97 29.94 -16.61
N ASP A 205 -23.63 28.81 -16.86
CA ASP A 205 -25.06 28.69 -17.17
C ASP A 205 -25.76 27.66 -16.27
N ASN A 206 -25.36 27.61 -15.00
CA ASN A 206 -25.91 26.69 -13.99
C ASN A 206 -25.85 25.21 -14.39
N GLY A 207 -24.80 24.86 -15.13
CA GLY A 207 -24.47 23.48 -15.46
C GLY A 207 -25.09 22.96 -16.75
N ALA A 208 -25.62 23.83 -17.61
CA ALA A 208 -26.14 23.44 -18.92
C ALA A 208 -25.01 23.24 -19.95
N THR A 209 -23.92 23.99 -19.86
CA THR A 209 -22.72 23.84 -20.69
C THR A 209 -21.43 23.93 -19.89
N TYR A 210 -20.38 23.27 -20.39
CA TYR A 210 -19.07 23.17 -19.76
C TYR A 210 -17.98 23.58 -20.73
N THR A 211 -17.10 24.46 -20.26
CA THR A 211 -15.85 24.80 -20.95
C THR A 211 -14.68 24.17 -20.19
N SER A 212 -13.85 23.40 -20.87
CA SER A 212 -12.66 22.80 -20.25
C SER A 212 -11.65 23.88 -19.85
N LEU A 213 -11.16 23.81 -18.62
CA LEU A 213 -10.12 24.68 -18.06
C LEU A 213 -8.75 23.99 -18.00
N GLY A 214 -8.65 22.75 -18.49
CA GLY A 214 -7.41 21.96 -18.52
C GLY A 214 -7.29 20.91 -17.40
N SER A 215 -6.14 20.23 -17.37
CA SER A 215 -5.86 19.15 -16.41
C SER A 215 -5.03 19.60 -15.22
N GLY A 216 -5.38 19.12 -14.02
CA GLY A 216 -4.56 19.31 -12.83
C GLY A 216 -3.25 18.54 -12.90
N THR A 217 -2.15 19.19 -12.50
CA THR A 217 -0.83 18.55 -12.33
C THR A 217 -0.66 18.07 -10.89
N PRO A 218 -0.41 16.77 -10.64
CA PRO A 218 -0.11 16.28 -9.30
C PRO A 218 1.16 16.94 -8.76
N SER A 219 1.13 17.48 -7.54
CA SER A 219 2.37 17.76 -6.80
C SER A 219 2.94 16.43 -6.26
N LEU A 220 4.27 16.34 -6.19
CA LEU A 220 5.08 15.10 -6.18
C LEU A 220 4.91 14.11 -5.01
N GLN A 221 3.83 14.15 -4.23
CA GLN A 221 3.75 13.36 -3.00
C GLN A 221 2.98 12.03 -3.10
N ASN A 222 2.34 11.70 -4.22
CA ASN A 222 1.60 10.43 -4.29
C ASN A 222 1.28 10.00 -5.74
N ARG A 223 2.03 9.02 -6.25
CA ARG A 223 1.69 8.27 -7.48
C ARG A 223 1.65 6.77 -7.19
N SER A 224 0.52 6.21 -6.78
CA SER A 224 0.31 4.77 -6.59
C SER A 224 -1.00 4.29 -7.23
N SER A 225 -0.84 3.39 -8.19
CA SER A 225 -1.80 2.43 -8.78
C SER A 225 -3.13 2.95 -9.33
N ARG A 226 -3.35 2.63 -10.60
CA ARG A 226 -4.50 2.95 -11.44
C ARG A 226 -5.83 2.44 -10.85
N MET A 227 -6.73 3.35 -10.51
CA MET A 227 -8.17 3.15 -10.67
C MET A 227 -8.76 4.35 -11.43
N ILE A 228 -9.69 4.06 -12.34
CA ILE A 228 -10.40 5.06 -13.14
C ILE A 228 -11.62 5.47 -12.33
N GLU A 229 -11.56 6.64 -11.70
CA GLU A 229 -12.74 7.30 -11.20
C GLU A 229 -12.75 8.71 -11.79
N THR A 230 -13.66 8.93 -12.74
CA THR A 230 -13.89 10.26 -13.32
C THR A 230 -14.85 10.98 -12.38
N MET A 231 -14.33 11.93 -11.60
CA MET A 231 -15.16 12.72 -10.69
C MET A 231 -15.44 14.09 -11.32
N TRP A 232 -16.71 14.36 -11.61
CA TRP A 232 -17.19 15.68 -12.05
C TRP A 232 -17.35 16.58 -10.81
N ILE A 233 -16.60 17.68 -10.72
CA ILE A 233 -16.76 18.67 -9.64
C ILE A 233 -17.53 19.86 -10.18
N TRP A 234 -18.67 20.15 -9.57
CA TRP A 234 -19.55 21.27 -9.90
C TRP A 234 -19.19 22.47 -9.02
N LEU A 235 -18.74 23.58 -9.61
CA LEU A 235 -18.54 24.85 -8.92
C LEU A 235 -19.67 25.80 -9.30
N LEU A 236 -20.66 25.93 -8.43
CA LEU A 236 -21.74 26.91 -8.56
C LEU A 236 -21.24 28.26 -8.02
N TRP A 237 -21.11 29.27 -8.88
CA TRP A 237 -20.99 30.67 -8.45
C TRP A 237 -22.31 31.39 -8.75
N SER A 238 -23.07 31.77 -7.70
CA SER A 238 -24.07 32.83 -7.88
C SER A 238 -23.35 34.17 -7.71
N LYS A 239 -23.24 34.96 -8.78
CA LYS A 239 -22.98 36.39 -8.63
C LYS A 239 -24.25 37.03 -8.08
N SER A 240 -24.24 37.43 -6.81
CA SER A 240 -25.22 38.39 -6.31
C SER A 240 -24.78 39.79 -6.75
N LYS A 241 -25.45 40.29 -7.80
CA LYS A 241 -25.47 41.65 -8.39
C LYS A 241 -24.12 42.28 -8.77
#